data_AF-A0A7S1TPV5-F1
#
_entry.id   AF-A0A7S1TPV5-F1
#
_cell.length_a   1.000
_cell.length_b   1.000
_cell.length_c   1.000
_cell.angle_alpha   90.00
_cell.angle_beta   90.00
_cell.angle_gamma   90.00
#
_symmetry.space_group_name_H-M   'P 1'
#
loop_
_entity.id
_entity.type
_entity.pdbx_description
1 polymer ?
#
loop_
_entity_poly.entity_id
_entity_poly.type
_entity_poly.pdbx_seq_one_letter_code
_entity_poly.pdbx_strand_id
1 'polypeptide(L)'
;HRDVKASNVLVNRNGDAKLADFGASTRLNETVTKRRTLVGTPFWMAPEVIEQAPYDGKADIWSLGITAIELAKKEPPLASVHPMKVLFMIPKNPPPKLDESYSKNFQDFVGCCLQKDPDLRPTPPELLRQSQFLQSARRTSVLEGLVAERNRSPEANSNPNPNPNPNPNPN
;
A
#
# COMPACT_ATOMS: atom_id res chain seq x y z
N HIS A 1 -9.13 4.36 -0.60
CA HIS A 1 -7.98 5.00 0.07
C HIS A 1 -7.13 5.78 -0.91
N ARG A 2 -6.74 5.15 -2.03
CA ARG A 2 -5.89 5.67 -3.13
C ARG A 2 -4.40 5.82 -2.81
N ASP A 3 -3.99 5.48 -1.60
CA ASP A 3 -2.59 5.51 -1.16
C ASP A 3 -2.30 4.37 -0.17
N VAL A 4 -2.67 3.14 -0.54
CA VAL A 4 -2.36 1.94 0.25
C VAL A 4 -0.91 1.53 -0.01
N LYS A 5 -0.08 1.59 1.03
CA LYS A 5 1.34 1.25 1.06
C LYS A 5 1.78 0.95 2.49
N ALA A 6 2.91 0.27 2.70
CA ALA A 6 3.31 -0.15 4.04
C ALA A 6 3.49 1.03 5.01
N SER A 7 3.99 2.18 4.55
CA SER A 7 4.16 3.38 5.38
C SER A 7 2.84 4.00 5.87
N ASN A 8 1.71 3.67 5.25
CA ASN A 8 0.38 4.12 5.66
C ASN A 8 -0.38 3.05 6.48
N VAL A 9 0.28 1.96 6.86
CA VAL A 9 -0.26 0.95 7.79
C VAL A 9 0.45 1.11 9.14
N LEU A 10 -0.25 1.65 10.11
CA LEU A 10 0.28 1.84 11.46
C LEU A 10 -0.06 0.64 12.34
N VAL A 11 0.91 0.18 13.12
CA VAL A 11 0.73 -0.93 14.08
C VAL A 11 0.95 -0.41 15.49
N ASN A 12 -0.02 -0.62 16.38
CA ASN A 12 0.09 -0.20 17.78
C ASN A 12 0.88 -1.24 18.63
N ARG A 13 1.07 -0.94 19.93
CA ARG A 13 1.80 -1.82 20.86
C ARG A 13 1.13 -3.19 21.09
N ASN A 14 -0.15 -3.31 20.79
CA ASN A 14 -0.92 -4.55 20.90
C ASN A 14 -0.95 -5.34 19.59
N GLY A 15 -0.21 -4.89 18.56
CA GLY A 15 -0.19 -5.51 17.24
C GLY A 15 -1.39 -5.18 16.35
N ASP A 16 -2.28 -4.26 16.74
CA ASP A 16 -3.41 -3.88 15.90
C ASP A 16 -2.94 -2.99 14.75
N ALA A 17 -3.23 -3.41 13.53
CA ALA A 17 -2.96 -2.63 12.31
C ALA A 17 -4.13 -1.71 11.95
N LYS A 18 -3.84 -0.47 11.58
CA LYS A 18 -4.82 0.52 11.11
C LYS A 18 -4.28 1.28 9.91
N LEU A 19 -5.16 1.56 8.96
CA LEU A 19 -4.85 2.47 7.85
C LEU A 19 -4.76 3.91 8.37
N ALA A 20 -3.80 4.66 7.83
CA ALA A 20 -3.59 6.06 8.10
C ALA A 20 -3.41 6.83 6.78
N ASP A 21 -3.34 8.17 6.89
CA ASP A 21 -3.18 9.10 5.76
C ASP A 21 -4.29 9.02 4.69
N PHE A 22 -5.46 9.55 5.06
CA PHE A 22 -6.61 9.67 4.17
C PHE A 22 -6.55 10.93 3.28
N GLY A 23 -5.40 11.63 3.21
CA GLY A 23 -5.27 12.90 2.46
C GLY A 23 -5.55 12.74 0.95
N ALA A 24 -5.31 11.56 0.40
CA ALA A 24 -5.60 11.21 -0.99
C ALA A 24 -7.00 10.61 -1.22
N SER A 25 -7.77 10.34 -0.15
CA SER A 25 -9.08 9.69 -0.25
C SER A 25 -10.11 10.56 -0.98
N THR A 26 -11.12 9.91 -1.58
CA THR A 26 -12.22 10.59 -2.28
C THR A 26 -13.50 9.78 -2.15
N ARG A 27 -14.66 10.43 -2.14
CA ARG A 27 -15.97 9.76 -2.25
C ARG A 27 -16.30 9.57 -3.73
N LEU A 28 -16.85 8.41 -4.10
CA LEU A 28 -17.18 8.06 -5.49
C LEU A 28 -18.21 9.01 -6.16
N ASN A 29 -18.95 9.80 -5.37
CA ASN A 29 -20.03 10.67 -5.86
C ASN A 29 -19.58 12.10 -6.21
N GLU A 30 -18.32 12.46 -5.99
CA GLU A 30 -17.79 13.79 -6.35
C GLU A 30 -17.12 13.71 -7.73
N THR A 31 -17.62 14.55 -8.63
CA THR A 31 -17.37 14.55 -10.08
C THR A 31 -15.87 14.45 -10.42
N VAL A 32 -15.55 13.54 -11.33
CA VAL A 32 -14.23 13.13 -11.86
C VAL A 32 -13.35 14.30 -12.38
N THR A 33 -13.84 15.54 -12.40
CA THR A 33 -13.30 16.62 -13.23
C THR A 33 -12.25 17.54 -12.59
N LYS A 34 -11.77 17.33 -11.36
CA LYS A 34 -10.69 18.17 -10.79
C LYS A 34 -9.70 17.39 -9.92
N ARG A 35 -8.75 16.68 -10.54
CA ARG A 35 -7.43 16.37 -9.95
C ARG A 35 -6.45 16.05 -11.08
N ARG A 36 -5.95 17.10 -11.75
CA ARG A 36 -4.90 17.04 -12.80
C ARG A 36 -3.47 16.99 -12.26
N THR A 37 -3.29 17.01 -10.94
CA THR A 37 -1.98 16.78 -10.31
C THR A 37 -1.84 15.29 -10.03
N LEU A 38 -0.81 14.69 -10.63
CA LEU A 38 -0.42 13.30 -10.46
C LEU A 38 0.21 13.13 -9.07
N VAL A 39 -0.60 13.27 -8.02
CA VAL A 39 -0.19 13.17 -6.62
C VAL A 39 -0.28 11.72 -6.19
N GLY A 40 0.87 11.10 -5.90
CA GLY A 40 0.98 9.75 -5.39
C GLY A 40 2.39 9.20 -5.59
N THR A 41 2.74 8.16 -4.84
CA THR A 41 3.97 7.39 -5.08
C THR A 41 3.63 6.33 -6.13
N PRO A 42 4.09 6.45 -7.39
CA PRO A 42 3.46 5.77 -8.52
C PRO A 42 3.56 4.24 -8.50
N PHE A 43 4.50 3.70 -7.72
CA PHE A 43 4.78 2.27 -7.66
C PHE A 43 3.59 1.43 -7.17
N TRP A 44 2.69 2.00 -6.36
CA TRP A 44 1.48 1.33 -5.85
C TRP A 44 0.22 1.64 -6.66
N MET A 45 0.30 2.53 -7.66
CA MET A 45 -0.88 2.94 -8.42
C MET A 45 -1.35 1.84 -9.37
N ALA A 46 -2.67 1.64 -9.42
CA ALA A 46 -3.28 0.72 -10.36
C ALA A 46 -3.20 1.26 -11.81
N PRO A 47 -3.13 0.38 -12.83
CA PRO A 47 -3.06 0.79 -14.23
C PRO A 47 -4.16 1.76 -14.64
N GLU A 48 -5.41 1.48 -14.27
CA GLU A 48 -6.57 2.29 -14.62
C GLU A 48 -6.54 3.69 -13.98
N VAL A 49 -5.90 3.82 -12.80
CA VAL A 49 -5.71 5.11 -12.13
C VAL A 49 -4.65 5.94 -12.87
N ILE A 50 -3.57 5.29 -13.34
CA ILE A 50 -2.52 5.94 -14.13
C ILE A 50 -3.06 6.41 -15.48
N GLU A 51 -3.86 5.57 -16.12
CA GLU A 51 -4.49 5.85 -17.43
C GLU A 51 -5.66 6.84 -17.33
N GLN A 52 -6.01 7.30 -16.12
CA GLN A 52 -7.13 8.21 -15.86
C GLN A 52 -8.48 7.64 -16.34
N ALA A 53 -8.61 6.32 -16.38
CA ALA A 53 -9.85 5.63 -16.64
C ALA A 53 -10.78 5.74 -15.41
N PRO A 54 -12.11 5.55 -15.56
CA PRO A 54 -12.99 5.36 -14.42
C PRO A 54 -12.50 4.20 -13.55
N TYR A 55 -12.42 4.42 -12.23
CA TYR A 55 -11.97 3.42 -11.27
C TYR A 55 -12.80 3.50 -9.99
N ASP A 56 -12.79 2.42 -9.22
CA ASP A 56 -13.51 2.28 -7.95
C ASP A 56 -12.58 1.77 -6.83
N GLY A 57 -13.15 1.09 -5.82
CA GLY A 57 -12.39 0.47 -4.75
C GLY A 57 -11.41 -0.63 -5.19
N LYS A 58 -11.54 -1.20 -6.41
CA LYS A 58 -10.62 -2.22 -6.93
C LYS A 58 -9.21 -1.67 -7.19
N ALA A 59 -9.06 -0.35 -7.32
CA ALA A 59 -7.74 0.28 -7.37
C ALA A 59 -6.94 0.04 -6.06
N ASP A 60 -7.61 0.07 -4.90
CA ASP A 60 -6.96 -0.22 -3.62
C ASP A 60 -6.53 -1.69 -3.50
N ILE A 61 -7.20 -2.62 -4.20
CA ILE A 61 -6.83 -4.05 -4.23
C ILE A 61 -5.50 -4.25 -4.97
N TRP A 62 -5.30 -3.52 -6.07
CA TRP A 62 -3.99 -3.51 -6.74
C TRP A 62 -2.90 -2.97 -5.80
N SER A 63 -3.13 -1.83 -5.17
CA SER A 63 -2.19 -1.23 -4.23
C SER A 63 -1.89 -2.15 -3.04
N LEU A 64 -2.87 -2.92 -2.56
CA LEU A 64 -2.67 -3.97 -1.56
C LEU A 64 -1.73 -5.07 -2.06
N GLY A 65 -1.87 -5.53 -3.30
CA GLY A 65 -0.97 -6.51 -3.92
C GLY A 65 0.47 -6.00 -4.01
N ILE A 66 0.66 -4.73 -4.36
CA ILE A 66 1.99 -4.09 -4.36
C ILE A 66 2.54 -3.97 -2.93
N THR A 67 1.70 -3.58 -1.97
CA THR A 67 2.07 -3.50 -0.55
C THR A 67 2.49 -4.86 0.00
N ALA A 68 1.84 -5.95 -0.43
CA ALA A 68 2.22 -7.30 -0.04
C ALA A 68 3.62 -7.67 -0.53
N ILE A 69 3.97 -7.31 -1.78
CA ILE A 69 5.34 -7.48 -2.30
C ILE A 69 6.32 -6.61 -1.51
N GLU A 70 5.97 -5.36 -1.24
CA GLU A 70 6.78 -4.43 -0.43
C GLU A 70 7.08 -5.01 0.95
N LEU A 71 6.09 -5.53 1.67
CA LEU A 71 6.28 -6.15 2.98
C LEU A 71 7.18 -7.40 2.91
N ALA A 72 7.12 -8.14 1.81
CA ALA A 72 7.91 -9.34 1.59
C ALA A 72 9.37 -9.05 1.21
N LYS A 73 9.61 -7.95 0.47
CA LYS A 73 10.90 -7.62 -0.17
C LYS A 73 11.54 -6.34 0.36
N LYS A 74 10.88 -5.62 1.27
CA LYS A 74 11.20 -4.28 1.80
C LYS A 74 11.07 -3.13 0.81
N GLU A 75 10.78 -3.39 -0.45
CA GLU A 75 10.59 -2.38 -1.49
C GLU A 75 9.49 -2.81 -2.49
N PRO A 76 8.73 -1.87 -3.07
CA PRO A 76 7.78 -2.20 -4.12
C PRO A 76 8.52 -2.59 -5.42
N PRO A 77 7.85 -3.25 -6.37
CA PRO A 77 8.37 -3.44 -7.71
C PRO A 77 8.80 -2.09 -8.32
N LEU A 78 9.90 -2.11 -9.07
CA LEU A 78 10.44 -0.95 -9.77
C LEU A 78 10.95 0.19 -8.85
N ALA A 79 11.20 -0.05 -7.56
CA ALA A 79 11.67 0.98 -6.62
C ALA A 79 12.91 1.76 -7.08
N SER A 80 13.81 1.13 -7.84
CA SER A 80 15.01 1.76 -8.41
C SER A 80 14.78 2.53 -9.72
N VAL A 81 13.56 2.48 -10.26
CA VAL A 81 13.19 3.13 -11.52
C VAL A 81 12.66 4.53 -11.25
N HIS A 82 13.09 5.51 -12.06
CA HIS A 82 12.61 6.88 -11.95
C HIS A 82 11.06 6.94 -12.03
N PRO A 83 10.37 7.62 -11.09
CA PRO A 83 8.90 7.63 -10.97
C PRO A 83 8.15 7.89 -12.27
N MET A 84 8.63 8.82 -13.10
CA MET A 84 8.02 9.11 -14.41
C MET A 84 8.04 7.94 -15.38
N LYS A 85 9.09 7.08 -15.34
CA LYS A 85 9.14 5.87 -16.19
C LYS A 85 8.16 4.82 -15.71
N VAL A 86 7.94 4.72 -14.40
CA VAL A 86 7.00 3.77 -13.78
C VAL A 86 5.57 3.98 -14.30
N LEU A 87 5.16 5.22 -14.53
CA LEU A 87 3.85 5.55 -15.10
C LEU A 87 3.63 4.95 -16.49
N PHE A 88 4.69 4.76 -17.29
CA PHE A 88 4.59 4.09 -18.59
C PHE A 88 4.73 2.58 -18.48
N MET A 89 5.52 2.10 -17.53
CA MET A 89 5.80 0.67 -17.35
C MET A 89 4.64 -0.07 -16.72
N ILE A 90 3.97 0.50 -15.72
CA ILE A 90 2.88 -0.18 -15.01
C ILE A 90 1.77 -0.58 -15.98
N PRO A 91 1.21 0.27 -16.84
CA PRO A 91 0.15 -0.19 -17.74
C PRO A 91 0.60 -1.24 -18.77
N LYS A 92 1.84 -1.11 -19.28
CA LYS A 92 2.36 -1.93 -20.39
C LYS A 92 2.93 -3.28 -19.99
N ASN A 93 3.63 -3.34 -18.86
CA ASN A 93 4.31 -4.55 -18.44
C ASN A 93 3.31 -5.58 -17.87
N PRO A 94 3.63 -6.89 -17.95
CA PRO A 94 2.93 -7.90 -17.18
C PRO A 94 2.88 -7.52 -15.68
N PRO A 95 1.81 -7.90 -14.95
CA PRO A 95 1.76 -7.65 -13.52
C PRO A 95 2.95 -8.25 -12.79
N PRO A 96 3.48 -7.57 -11.74
CA PRO A 96 4.57 -8.13 -10.96
C PRO A 96 4.11 -9.40 -10.21
N LYS A 97 5.06 -10.30 -9.94
CA LYS A 97 4.83 -11.57 -9.27
C LYS A 97 5.85 -11.75 -8.14
N LEU A 98 5.48 -12.52 -7.13
CA LEU A 98 6.43 -13.08 -6.18
C LEU A 98 7.15 -14.28 -6.82
N ASP A 99 8.43 -14.46 -6.48
CA ASP A 99 9.21 -15.60 -6.92
C ASP A 99 8.91 -16.87 -6.09
N GLU A 100 9.51 -17.98 -6.50
CA GLU A 100 9.28 -19.31 -5.93
C GLU A 100 9.80 -19.48 -4.49
N SER A 101 10.55 -18.50 -3.95
CA SER A 101 10.98 -18.55 -2.55
C SER A 101 9.84 -18.31 -1.54
N TYR A 102 8.70 -17.80 -2.02
CA TYR A 102 7.50 -17.56 -1.21
C TYR A 102 6.49 -18.69 -1.36
N SER A 103 5.63 -18.89 -0.34
CA SER A 103 4.62 -19.95 -0.38
C SER A 103 3.63 -19.76 -1.54
N LYS A 104 3.15 -20.87 -2.10
CA LYS A 104 2.16 -20.85 -3.19
C LYS A 104 0.93 -20.02 -2.85
N ASN A 105 0.40 -20.17 -1.64
CA ASN A 105 -0.74 -19.39 -1.15
C ASN A 105 -0.48 -17.88 -1.19
N PHE A 106 0.74 -17.44 -0.87
CA PHE A 106 1.09 -16.03 -0.89
C PHE A 106 1.27 -15.50 -2.32
N GLN A 107 1.92 -16.29 -3.18
CA GLN A 107 2.01 -15.99 -4.62
C GLN A 107 0.62 -15.85 -5.26
N ASP A 108 -0.30 -16.76 -4.92
CA ASP A 108 -1.67 -16.75 -5.44
C ASP A 108 -2.47 -15.55 -4.92
N PHE A 109 -2.33 -15.19 -3.63
CA PHE A 109 -2.92 -13.97 -3.07
C PHE A 109 -2.46 -12.71 -3.82
N VAL A 110 -1.14 -12.58 -4.04
CA VAL A 110 -0.57 -11.45 -4.80
C VAL A 110 -1.06 -11.47 -6.25
N GLY A 111 -1.09 -12.64 -6.89
CA GLY A 111 -1.59 -12.81 -8.24
C GLY A 111 -3.07 -12.41 -8.42
N CYS A 112 -3.93 -12.74 -7.45
CA CYS A 112 -5.33 -12.32 -7.46
C CYS A 112 -5.48 -10.79 -7.31
N CYS A 113 -4.64 -10.15 -6.49
CA CYS A 113 -4.67 -8.70 -6.32
C CYS A 113 -4.18 -7.95 -7.57
N LEU A 114 -3.15 -8.48 -8.24
CA LEU A 114 -2.46 -7.84 -9.35
C LEU A 114 -3.00 -8.27 -10.72
N GLN A 115 -4.31 -8.18 -10.91
CA GLN A 115 -4.95 -8.32 -12.22
C GLN A 115 -5.01 -6.96 -12.93
N LYS A 116 -4.69 -6.92 -14.24
CA LYS A 116 -4.79 -5.66 -15.01
C LYS A 116 -6.23 -5.20 -15.09
N ASP A 117 -7.11 -6.11 -15.47
CA ASP A 117 -8.55 -5.90 -15.46
C ASP A 117 -9.05 -5.76 -14.00
N PRO A 118 -9.59 -4.59 -13.60
CA PRO A 118 -10.11 -4.38 -12.26
C PRO A 118 -11.31 -5.29 -11.91
N ASP A 119 -12.06 -5.77 -12.90
CA ASP A 119 -13.22 -6.63 -12.67
C ASP A 119 -12.81 -8.03 -12.21
N LEU A 120 -11.63 -8.48 -12.64
CA LEU A 120 -11.03 -9.75 -12.21
C LEU A 120 -10.43 -9.68 -10.79
N ARG A 121 -10.28 -8.49 -10.21
CA ARG A 121 -9.79 -8.35 -8.83
C ARG A 121 -10.93 -8.66 -7.85
N PRO A 122 -10.70 -9.54 -6.85
CA PRO A 122 -11.69 -9.79 -5.81
C PRO A 122 -11.92 -8.55 -4.94
N THR A 123 -13.12 -8.43 -4.39
CA THR A 123 -13.45 -7.45 -3.35
C THR A 123 -12.79 -7.82 -2.01
N PRO A 124 -12.66 -6.89 -1.05
CA PRO A 124 -12.10 -7.22 0.26
C PRO A 124 -12.80 -8.37 1.00
N PRO A 125 -14.16 -8.44 1.04
CA PRO A 125 -14.85 -9.59 1.65
C PRO A 125 -14.59 -10.91 0.92
N GLU A 126 -14.40 -10.88 -0.40
CA GLU A 126 -14.03 -12.06 -1.19
C GLU A 126 -12.61 -12.51 -0.89
N LEU A 127 -11.64 -11.59 -0.82
CA LEU A 127 -10.26 -11.91 -0.44
C LEU A 127 -10.19 -12.59 0.92
N LEU A 128 -10.84 -12.02 1.93
CA LEU A 128 -10.87 -12.60 3.28
C LEU A 128 -11.48 -14.00 3.30
N ARG A 129 -12.44 -14.28 2.41
CA ARG A 129 -13.13 -15.58 2.32
C ARG A 129 -12.41 -16.58 1.42
N GLN A 130 -11.75 -16.17 0.35
CA GLN A 130 -11.24 -17.07 -0.69
C GLN A 130 -9.73 -17.28 -0.61
N SER A 131 -8.98 -16.33 -0.06
CA SER A 131 -7.52 -16.45 0.03
C SER A 131 -7.09 -17.37 1.17
N GLN A 132 -6.53 -18.53 0.82
CA GLN A 132 -5.96 -19.44 1.82
C GLN A 132 -4.81 -18.78 2.60
N PHE A 133 -4.08 -17.84 1.99
CA PHE A 133 -3.06 -17.04 2.68
C PHE A 133 -3.68 -16.23 3.83
N LEU A 134 -4.75 -15.48 3.56
CA LEU A 134 -5.41 -14.67 4.58
C LEU A 134 -6.13 -15.52 5.63
N GLN A 135 -6.75 -16.63 5.24
CA GLN A 135 -7.38 -17.55 6.19
C GLN A 135 -6.36 -18.20 7.15
N SER A 136 -5.11 -18.37 6.72
CA SER A 136 -4.03 -18.90 7.55
C SER A 136 -3.39 -17.86 8.49
N ALA A 137 -3.87 -16.61 8.49
CA ALA A 137 -3.32 -15.55 9.31
C ALA A 137 -3.46 -15.86 10.81
N ARG A 138 -2.35 -15.66 11.53
CA ARG A 138 -2.33 -15.76 12.99
C ARG A 138 -2.96 -14.51 13.62
N ARG A 139 -3.29 -14.59 14.91
CA ARG A 139 -3.75 -13.43 15.68
C ARG A 139 -2.72 -12.31 15.66
N THR A 140 -3.18 -11.07 15.70
CA THR A 140 -2.35 -9.84 15.65
C THR A 140 -1.30 -9.77 16.76
N SER A 141 -1.49 -10.48 17.87
CA SER A 141 -0.52 -10.56 18.97
C SER A 141 0.87 -11.03 18.56
N VAL A 142 1.01 -11.73 17.41
CA VAL A 142 2.33 -12.08 16.85
C VAL A 142 3.18 -10.85 16.49
N LEU A 143 2.54 -9.70 16.25
CA LEU A 143 3.21 -8.44 15.93
C LEU A 143 3.72 -7.71 17.17
N GLU A 144 3.21 -8.00 18.37
CA GLU A 144 3.65 -7.36 19.62
C GLU A 144 5.17 -7.51 19.84
N GLY A 145 5.70 -8.71 19.55
CA GLY A 145 7.14 -8.98 19.62
C GLY A 145 7.95 -8.11 18.66
N LEU A 146 7.52 -8.00 17.41
CA LEU A 146 8.17 -7.17 16.39
C LEU A 146 8.13 -5.68 16.76
N VAL A 147 7.00 -5.21 17.30
CA VAL A 147 6.86 -3.83 17.77
C VAL A 147 7.79 -3.56 18.95
N ALA A 148 7.88 -4.49 19.90
CA ALA A 148 8.77 -4.38 21.05
C ALA A 148 10.25 -4.36 20.62
N GLU A 149 10.64 -5.17 19.64
CA GLU A 149 11.99 -5.17 19.06
C GLU A 149 12.31 -3.84 18.38
N ARG A 150 11.39 -3.32 17.54
CA ARG A 150 11.58 -2.03 16.87
C ARG A 150 11.74 -0.89 17.87
N ASN A 151 10.95 -0.85 18.95
CA ASN A 151 11.04 0.19 19.98
C ASN A 151 12.35 0.13 20.80
N ARG A 152 13.04 -1.02 20.83
CA ARG A 152 14.36 -1.16 21.47
C ARG A 152 15.51 -0.80 20.54
N SER A 153 15.28 -0.74 19.22
CA SER A 153 16.31 -0.39 18.26
C SER A 153 16.73 1.10 18.39
N PRO A 154 18.04 1.43 18.40
CA PRO A 154 18.51 2.82 18.51
C PRO A 154 17.98 3.74 17.40
N GLU A 155 17.71 3.18 16.23
CA GLU A 155 17.13 3.88 15.07
C GLU A 155 15.69 4.37 15.27
N ALA A 156 14.94 3.82 16.23
CA ALA A 156 13.59 4.30 16.52
C ALA A 156 13.58 5.64 17.28
N ASN A 157 14.68 5.98 17.96
CA ASN A 157 14.84 7.22 18.73
C ASN A 157 15.44 8.38 17.92
N SER A 158 15.76 8.18 16.64
CA SER A 158 16.38 9.22 15.79
C SER A 158 15.39 9.94 14.88
N ASN A 159 14.08 9.70 14.99
CA ASN A 159 13.11 10.47 14.22
C ASN A 159 13.03 11.90 14.81
N PRO A 160 13.40 12.95 14.06
CA PRO A 160 13.50 14.29 14.61
C PRO A 160 12.11 14.78 15.00
N ASN A 161 12.00 15.17 16.27
CA ASN A 161 10.87 15.88 16.85
C ASN A 161 10.36 16.95 15.87
N PRO A 162 9.05 17.05 15.56
CA PRO A 162 8.54 18.16 14.78
C PRO A 162 8.83 19.43 15.58
N ASN A 163 9.73 20.23 15.01
CA ASN A 163 10.23 21.50 15.50
C ASN A 163 9.17 22.24 16.36
N PRO A 164 9.36 22.41 17.68
CA PRO A 164 8.47 23.25 18.46
C PRO A 164 8.84 24.68 18.10
N ASN A 165 8.11 25.25 17.14
CA ASN A 165 8.24 26.63 16.72
C ASN A 165 8.13 27.58 17.93
N PRO A 166 9.14 28.40 18.25
CA PRO A 166 8.96 29.48 19.19
C PRO A 166 9.45 30.77 18.53
N ASN A 167 8.55 31.51 17.89
CA ASN A 167 8.70 32.95 17.91
C ASN A 167 7.36 33.65 17.69
N PRO A 168 6.70 34.11 18.77
CA PRO A 168 5.92 35.33 18.69
C PRO A 168 6.92 36.49 18.79
N ASN A 169 7.11 37.27 17.73
CA ASN A 169 7.85 38.51 17.85
C ASN A 169 6.84 39.64 18.09
N PRO A 170 6.85 40.31 19.25
CA PRO A 170 6.21 41.60 19.44
C PRO A 170 7.25 42.71 19.17
N ASN A 171 7.00 43.52 18.15
CA ASN A 171 7.20 44.98 18.09
C ASN A 171 7.10 45.46 16.64
#